data_AF-A0A0R2FEY2-F1
#
_entry.id   AF-A0A0R2FEY2-F1
#
_cell.length_a   1.000
_cell.length_b   1.000
_cell.length_c   1.000
_cell.angle_alpha   90.00
_cell.angle_beta   90.00
_cell.angle_gamma   90.00
#
_symmetry.space_group_name_H-M   'P 1'
#
loop_
_entity.id
_entity.type
_entity.pdbx_description
1 polymer ?
#
loop_
_entity_poly.entity_id
_entity_poly.type
_entity_poly.pdbx_seq_one_letter_code
_entity_poly.pdbx_strand_id
1 'polypeptide(L)'
;MSRIFQNLYLIFCQFLILTDKIYSFFPWLLIKFPIILHSLSSFILIFCTKLVLSLYNNIYQHHKGVTFFIMNKKTSIFRIIIGLFICLFFLFFLIVHFHAVKNSTQEKLTVAVVKDSTENKKILTFNKKIGVAIGKKLKKKVILKTVTATTAMQNKQKYSVIIGLHKKSMNKQEIKHSLVYLYVPNELVSLKDKGLSNLSATTKKISIVKNIDYPQSLALSGIKLHFERESSAADAINSVMTKRTRAAIVSALDYTALTSKNIDYLENLKTNQATPPVSSQAYYLYINKDASTKKAFTSFQGSQELARLSFNILGQDYTKQ
;
A
#
# COMPACT_ATOMS: atom_id res chain seq x y z
N MET A 1 26.30 45.56 -13.34
CA MET A 1 25.12 44.66 -13.28
C MET A 1 23.99 45.29 -14.10
N SER A 2 23.36 44.51 -14.98
CA SER A 2 22.23 44.99 -15.80
C SER A 2 21.02 45.35 -14.92
N ARG A 3 20.35 46.47 -15.22
CA ARG A 3 19.10 46.90 -14.55
C ARG A 3 18.02 45.81 -14.54
N ILE A 4 18.05 44.91 -15.52
CA ILE A 4 17.13 43.76 -15.62
C ILE A 4 17.35 42.79 -14.46
N PHE A 5 18.61 42.58 -14.05
CA PHE A 5 18.96 41.66 -12.97
C PHE A 5 18.57 42.21 -11.59
N GLN A 6 18.69 43.53 -11.39
CA GLN A 6 18.21 44.19 -10.17
C GLN A 6 16.67 44.13 -10.04
N ASN A 7 15.94 44.30 -11.15
CA ASN A 7 14.49 44.19 -11.15
C ASN A 7 14.02 42.75 -10.90
N LEU A 8 14.68 41.74 -11.48
CA LEU A 8 14.39 40.33 -11.20
C LEU A 8 14.68 39.94 -9.75
N TYR A 9 15.77 40.46 -9.16
CA TYR A 9 16.09 40.23 -7.76
C TYR A 9 15.07 40.88 -6.81
N LEU A 10 14.63 42.10 -7.11
CA LEU A 10 13.58 42.78 -6.35
C LEU A 10 12.24 42.05 -6.41
N ILE A 11 11.86 41.53 -7.59
CA ILE A 11 10.65 40.72 -7.77
C ILE A 11 10.76 39.42 -6.96
N PHE A 12 11.92 38.76 -6.98
CA PHE A 12 12.16 37.53 -6.23
C PHE A 12 12.11 37.76 -4.71
N CYS A 13 12.71 38.85 -4.21
CA CYS A 13 12.64 39.23 -2.80
C CYS A 13 11.22 39.60 -2.36
N GLN A 14 10.46 40.31 -3.19
CA GLN A 14 9.04 40.60 -2.93
C GLN A 14 8.19 39.32 -2.91
N PHE A 15 8.50 38.35 -3.77
CA PHE A 15 7.82 37.05 -3.80
C PHE A 15 8.09 36.24 -2.53
N LEU A 16 9.34 36.21 -2.04
CA LEU A 16 9.71 35.55 -0.79
C LEU A 16 9.01 36.17 0.44
N ILE A 17 8.96 37.51 0.51
CA ILE A 17 8.25 38.23 1.58
C ILE A 17 6.73 37.97 1.52
N LEU A 18 6.17 37.82 0.30
CA LEU A 18 4.75 37.51 0.12
C LEU A 18 4.43 36.08 0.57
N THR A 19 5.30 35.11 0.25
CA THR A 19 5.10 33.72 0.68
C THR A 19 5.16 33.54 2.19
N ASP A 20 6.03 34.28 2.89
CA ASP A 20 6.17 34.20 4.34
C ASP A 20 4.96 34.84 5.08
N LYS A 21 4.40 35.91 4.50
CA LYS A 21 3.14 36.51 4.97
C LYS A 21 1.90 35.63 4.68
N ILE A 22 1.90 34.84 3.60
CA ILE A 22 0.79 33.93 3.28
C ILE A 22 0.72 32.76 4.27
N TYR A 23 1.86 32.23 4.71
CA TYR A 23 1.89 31.13 5.69
C TYR A 23 1.44 31.57 7.10
N SER A 24 1.69 32.81 7.49
CA SER A 24 1.20 33.37 8.77
C SER A 24 -0.28 33.80 8.71
N PHE A 25 -0.83 34.07 7.53
CA PHE A 25 -2.24 34.47 7.34
C PHE A 25 -3.21 33.28 7.26
N PHE A 26 -2.72 32.08 6.95
CA PHE A 26 -3.52 30.87 6.70
C PHE A 26 -4.38 30.40 7.90
N PRO A 27 -3.90 30.44 9.16
CA PRO A 27 -4.71 30.07 10.32
C PRO A 27 -5.85 31.07 10.59
N TRP A 28 -5.60 32.37 10.34
CA TRP A 28 -6.58 33.43 10.52
C TRP A 28 -7.69 33.36 9.46
N LEU A 29 -7.32 33.01 8.22
CA LEU A 29 -8.25 32.84 7.11
C LEU A 29 -9.23 31.68 7.35
N LEU A 30 -8.78 30.56 7.93
CA LEU A 30 -9.62 29.39 8.24
C LEU A 30 -10.69 29.66 9.30
N ILE A 31 -10.41 30.52 10.28
CA ILE A 31 -11.35 30.85 11.37
C ILE A 31 -12.42 31.86 10.90
N LYS A 32 -12.05 32.83 10.06
CA LYS A 32 -12.99 33.85 9.55
C LYS A 32 -13.62 33.49 8.19
N PHE A 33 -13.24 32.38 7.58
CA PHE A 33 -13.73 31.94 6.26
C PHE A 33 -15.26 31.88 6.15
N PRO A 34 -16.04 31.40 7.14
CA PRO A 34 -17.50 31.38 7.04
C PRO A 34 -18.10 32.79 6.96
N ILE A 35 -17.53 33.74 7.70
CA ILE A 35 -17.99 35.14 7.75
C ILE A 35 -17.61 35.85 6.44
N ILE A 36 -16.42 35.56 5.91
CA ILE A 36 -15.94 36.09 4.63
C ILE A 36 -16.75 35.48 3.46
N LEU A 37 -17.11 34.20 3.52
CA LEU A 37 -17.93 33.53 2.50
C LEU A 37 -19.37 34.08 2.50
N HIS A 38 -19.93 34.35 3.68
CA HIS A 38 -21.25 34.97 3.81
C HIS A 38 -21.23 36.41 3.30
N SER A 39 -20.20 37.21 3.61
CA SER A 39 -20.07 38.58 3.10
C SER A 39 -19.76 38.63 1.60
N LEU A 40 -18.97 37.69 1.07
CA LEU A 40 -18.74 37.55 -0.37
C LEU A 40 -20.00 37.11 -1.11
N SER A 41 -20.82 36.22 -0.53
CA SER A 41 -22.09 35.83 -1.15
C SER A 41 -23.04 37.03 -1.25
N SER A 42 -23.11 37.85 -0.20
CA SER A 42 -23.85 39.11 -0.21
C SER A 42 -23.25 40.10 -1.20
N PHE A 43 -21.92 40.20 -1.31
CA PHE A 43 -21.25 41.09 -2.26
C PHE A 43 -21.48 40.65 -3.71
N ILE A 44 -21.44 39.36 -4.00
CA ILE A 44 -21.76 38.78 -5.31
C ILE A 44 -23.23 39.01 -5.64
N LEU A 45 -24.15 38.85 -4.68
CA LEU A 45 -25.56 39.14 -4.87
C LEU A 45 -25.81 40.63 -5.16
N ILE A 46 -25.13 41.53 -4.43
CA ILE A 46 -25.18 42.99 -4.63
C ILE A 46 -24.57 43.36 -5.98
N PHE A 47 -23.47 42.73 -6.37
CA PHE A 47 -22.81 42.98 -7.64
C PHE A 47 -23.67 42.48 -8.81
N CYS A 48 -24.23 41.27 -8.73
CA CYS A 48 -25.15 40.73 -9.72
C CYS A 48 -26.44 41.55 -9.81
N THR A 49 -27.02 41.99 -8.70
CA THR A 49 -28.20 42.88 -8.73
C THR A 49 -27.86 44.24 -9.31
N LYS A 50 -26.72 44.85 -8.98
CA LYS A 50 -26.28 46.11 -9.62
C LYS A 50 -25.95 45.95 -11.11
N LEU A 51 -25.39 44.80 -11.51
CA LEU A 51 -25.11 44.48 -12.91
C LEU A 51 -26.43 44.32 -13.69
N VAL A 52 -27.40 43.60 -13.13
CA VAL A 52 -28.74 43.43 -13.72
C VAL A 52 -29.49 44.76 -13.78
N LEU A 53 -29.44 45.57 -12.71
CA LEU A 53 -30.04 46.92 -12.71
C LEU A 53 -29.40 47.84 -13.75
N SER A 54 -28.07 47.77 -13.88
CA SER A 54 -27.31 48.55 -14.87
C SER A 54 -27.66 48.13 -16.29
N LEU A 55 -27.76 46.82 -16.56
CA LEU A 55 -28.20 46.29 -17.85
C LEU A 55 -29.66 46.67 -18.14
N TYR A 56 -30.55 46.58 -17.16
CA TYR A 56 -31.96 46.97 -17.27
C TYR A 56 -32.10 48.47 -17.56
N ASN A 57 -31.40 49.34 -16.85
CA ASN A 57 -31.39 50.78 -17.11
C ASN A 57 -30.81 51.12 -18.48
N ASN A 58 -29.78 50.40 -18.94
CA ASN A 58 -29.21 50.61 -20.28
C ASN A 58 -30.22 50.24 -21.38
N ILE A 59 -30.98 49.15 -21.19
CA ILE A 59 -32.04 48.73 -22.13
C ILE A 59 -33.22 49.71 -22.08
N TYR A 60 -33.60 50.18 -20.89
CA TYR A 60 -34.72 51.11 -20.70
C TYR A 60 -34.42 52.51 -21.27
N GLN A 61 -33.19 53.01 -21.14
CA GLN A 61 -32.78 54.28 -21.75
C GLN A 61 -32.59 54.18 -23.27
N HIS A 62 -32.33 52.99 -23.82
CA HIS A 62 -32.28 52.80 -25.27
C HIS A 62 -33.66 52.91 -25.95
N HIS A 63 -34.76 52.75 -25.19
CA HIS A 63 -36.14 52.85 -25.68
C HIS A 63 -36.74 54.27 -25.62
N LYS A 64 -36.17 55.18 -24.83
CA LYS A 64 -36.55 56.60 -24.82
C LYS A 64 -35.38 57.43 -25.32
N GLY A 65 -35.46 57.86 -26.58
CA GLY A 65 -34.43 58.61 -27.28
C GLY A 65 -33.98 59.88 -26.55
N VAL A 66 -32.98 59.74 -25.69
CA VAL A 66 -32.21 60.83 -25.11
C VAL A 66 -30.73 60.46 -25.24
N THR A 67 -30.05 61.18 -26.13
CA THR A 67 -28.60 61.23 -26.27
C THR A 67 -27.95 61.72 -24.97
N PHE A 68 -27.08 60.91 -24.36
CA PHE A 68 -25.74 61.30 -23.85
C PHE A 68 -25.10 60.12 -23.09
N PHE A 69 -24.08 59.49 -23.68
CA PHE A 69 -22.76 59.25 -23.08
C PHE A 69 -21.98 58.29 -23.97
N ILE A 70 -20.96 58.82 -24.64
CA ILE A 70 -19.83 58.04 -25.15
C ILE A 70 -19.09 57.52 -23.91
N MET A 71 -19.55 56.39 -23.35
CA MET A 71 -18.76 55.63 -22.39
C MET A 71 -17.91 54.63 -23.18
N ASN A 72 -16.63 54.98 -23.29
CA ASN A 72 -15.53 54.26 -23.90
C ASN A 72 -15.75 52.72 -24.01
N LYS A 73 -16.05 52.18 -25.20
CA LYS A 73 -16.25 50.73 -25.44
C LYS A 73 -15.15 49.85 -24.82
N LYS A 74 -13.92 50.37 -24.71
CA LYS A 74 -12.76 49.71 -24.08
C LYS A 74 -12.93 49.44 -22.58
N THR A 75 -13.58 50.34 -21.80
CA THR A 75 -13.77 50.13 -20.36
C THR A 75 -14.90 49.15 -20.03
N SER A 76 -15.87 48.98 -20.92
CA SER A 76 -16.92 47.96 -20.79
C SER A 76 -16.37 46.54 -21.00
N ILE A 77 -15.58 46.33 -22.07
CA ILE A 77 -14.96 45.04 -22.39
C ILE A 77 -13.98 44.61 -21.30
N PHE A 78 -13.17 45.55 -20.77
CA PHE A 78 -12.22 45.27 -19.70
C PHE A 78 -12.91 44.77 -18.40
N ARG A 79 -14.06 45.34 -18.05
CA ARG A 79 -14.86 44.88 -16.89
C ARG A 79 -15.43 43.47 -17.09
N ILE A 80 -15.86 43.14 -18.32
CA ILE A 80 -16.34 41.80 -18.66
C ILE A 80 -15.21 40.78 -18.57
N ILE A 81 -14.02 41.10 -19.09
CA ILE A 81 -12.83 40.23 -19.03
C ILE A 81 -12.42 39.97 -17.58
N ILE A 82 -12.38 41.00 -16.73
CA ILE A 82 -12.08 40.84 -15.30
C ILE A 82 -13.12 39.95 -14.61
N GLY A 83 -14.41 40.14 -14.89
CA GLY A 83 -15.47 39.30 -14.35
C GLY A 83 -15.31 37.83 -14.74
N LEU A 84 -14.98 37.56 -16.00
CA LEU A 84 -14.72 36.20 -16.51
C LEU A 84 -13.49 35.57 -15.83
N PHE A 85 -12.43 36.35 -15.64
CA PHE A 85 -11.21 35.90 -14.97
C PHE A 85 -11.45 35.54 -13.50
N ILE A 86 -12.23 36.36 -12.79
CA ILE A 86 -12.64 36.07 -11.40
C ILE A 86 -13.48 34.79 -11.34
N CYS A 87 -14.42 34.61 -12.28
CA CYS A 87 -15.28 33.44 -12.33
C CYS A 87 -14.48 32.15 -12.61
N LEU A 88 -13.54 32.18 -13.55
CA LEU A 88 -12.62 31.07 -13.85
C LEU A 88 -11.71 30.74 -12.66
N PHE A 89 -11.17 31.77 -11.99
CA PHE A 89 -10.35 31.57 -10.79
C PHE A 89 -11.15 30.92 -9.66
N PHE A 90 -12.41 31.32 -9.47
CA PHE A 90 -13.31 30.73 -8.48
C PHE A 90 -13.67 29.28 -8.80
N LEU A 91 -13.91 28.97 -10.08
CA LEU A 91 -14.17 27.61 -10.54
C LEU A 91 -12.95 26.71 -10.30
N PHE A 92 -11.75 27.20 -10.62
CA PHE A 92 -10.50 26.50 -10.35
C PHE A 92 -10.31 26.25 -8.85
N PHE A 93 -10.56 27.25 -8.02
CA PHE A 93 -10.49 27.11 -6.56
C PHE A 93 -11.49 26.08 -6.02
N LEU A 94 -12.74 26.08 -6.50
CA LEU A 94 -13.75 25.09 -6.13
C LEU A 94 -13.32 23.68 -6.53
N ILE A 95 -12.81 23.48 -7.74
CA ILE A 95 -12.31 22.18 -8.21
C ILE A 95 -11.18 21.69 -7.29
N VAL A 96 -10.21 22.56 -6.97
CA VAL A 96 -9.10 22.22 -6.07
C VAL A 96 -9.60 21.91 -4.66
N HIS A 97 -10.54 22.69 -4.13
CA HIS A 97 -11.09 22.50 -2.80
C HIS A 97 -11.88 21.19 -2.68
N PHE A 98 -12.77 20.90 -3.63
CA PHE A 98 -13.50 19.63 -3.64
C PHE A 98 -12.58 18.42 -3.79
N HIS A 99 -11.51 18.53 -4.58
CA HIS A 99 -10.52 17.47 -4.71
C HIS A 99 -9.72 17.26 -3.40
N ALA A 100 -9.34 18.34 -2.74
CA ALA A 100 -8.63 18.30 -1.46
C ALA A 100 -9.50 17.75 -0.32
N VAL A 101 -10.76 18.20 -0.22
CA VAL A 101 -11.72 17.75 0.81
C VAL A 101 -12.06 16.27 0.63
N LYS A 102 -12.30 15.81 -0.61
CA LYS A 102 -12.57 14.40 -0.92
C LYS A 102 -11.42 13.46 -0.50
N ASN A 103 -10.18 13.94 -0.60
CA ASN A 103 -9.00 13.18 -0.14
C ASN A 103 -8.81 13.20 1.39
N SER A 104 -9.35 14.22 2.08
CA SER A 104 -9.29 14.35 3.55
C SER A 104 -10.31 13.46 4.27
N THR A 105 -11.51 13.29 3.70
CA THR A 105 -12.61 12.49 4.30
C THR A 105 -12.57 11.01 3.96
N GLN A 106 -11.57 10.53 3.21
CA GLN A 106 -11.49 9.13 2.82
C GLN A 106 -11.24 8.23 4.05
N GLU A 107 -12.15 7.28 4.28
CA GLU A 107 -12.01 6.28 5.35
C GLU A 107 -10.64 5.57 5.27
N LYS A 108 -10.03 5.36 6.43
CA LYS A 108 -8.69 4.77 6.55
C LYS A 108 -8.80 3.27 6.83
N LEU A 109 -8.01 2.47 6.12
CA LEU A 109 -7.81 1.05 6.38
C LEU A 109 -6.43 0.85 7.00
N THR A 110 -6.38 0.49 8.29
CA THR A 110 -5.11 0.24 8.98
C THR A 110 -4.73 -1.23 8.84
N VAL A 111 -3.60 -1.49 8.19
CA VAL A 111 -3.15 -2.84 7.85
C VAL A 111 -1.82 -3.11 8.54
N ALA A 112 -1.75 -4.15 9.37
CA ALA A 112 -0.50 -4.70 9.85
C ALA A 112 0.07 -5.68 8.83
N VAL A 113 1.34 -5.52 8.49
CA VAL A 113 2.11 -6.47 7.71
C VAL A 113 3.15 -7.10 8.63
N VAL A 114 3.05 -8.40 8.82
CA VAL A 114 3.99 -9.15 9.66
C VAL A 114 5.33 -9.26 8.95
N LYS A 115 6.41 -9.02 9.69
CA LYS A 115 7.79 -9.20 9.26
C LYS A 115 8.46 -10.25 10.14
N ASP A 116 8.98 -11.29 9.52
CA ASP A 116 9.93 -12.24 10.11
C ASP A 116 11.32 -11.98 9.49
N SER A 117 12.37 -11.94 10.33
CA SER A 117 13.74 -11.73 9.87
C SER A 117 14.32 -12.92 9.10
N THR A 118 13.77 -14.11 9.33
CA THR A 118 14.22 -15.38 8.73
C THR A 118 13.51 -15.68 7.41
N GLU A 119 12.56 -14.83 7.02
CA GLU A 119 11.73 -14.99 5.83
C GLU A 119 12.28 -14.24 4.61
N ASN A 120 11.99 -14.78 3.42
CA ASN A 120 12.30 -14.13 2.16
C ASN A 120 11.69 -12.72 2.04
N LYS A 121 12.52 -11.73 1.70
CA LYS A 121 12.09 -10.32 1.52
C LYS A 121 10.97 -10.13 0.49
N LYS A 122 10.83 -11.05 -0.48
CA LYS A 122 9.75 -11.02 -1.46
C LYS A 122 8.37 -11.22 -0.81
N ILE A 123 8.27 -12.02 0.26
CA ILE A 123 7.02 -12.23 1.00
C ILE A 123 6.54 -10.93 1.64
N LEU A 124 7.43 -10.20 2.31
CA LEU A 124 7.09 -8.89 2.90
C LEU A 124 6.57 -7.92 1.83
N THR A 125 7.22 -7.90 0.66
CA THR A 125 6.80 -7.06 -0.48
C THR A 125 5.43 -7.47 -1.00
N PHE A 126 5.21 -8.77 -1.18
CA PHE A 126 3.92 -9.34 -1.60
C PHE A 126 2.80 -8.98 -0.61
N ASN A 127 3.03 -9.16 0.70
CA ASN A 127 2.05 -8.86 1.75
C ASN A 127 1.67 -7.38 1.80
N LYS A 128 2.64 -6.47 1.61
CA LYS A 128 2.37 -5.03 1.49
C LYS A 128 1.45 -4.72 0.30
N LYS A 129 1.69 -5.36 -0.85
CA LYS A 129 0.89 -5.15 -2.06
C LYS A 129 -0.54 -5.70 -1.91
N ILE A 130 -0.74 -6.81 -1.21
CA ILE A 130 -2.08 -7.28 -0.84
C ILE A 130 -2.83 -6.23 -0.02
N GLY A 131 -2.19 -5.67 1.01
CA GLY A 131 -2.81 -4.62 1.84
C GLY A 131 -3.26 -3.41 1.02
N VAL A 132 -2.45 -2.98 0.05
CA VAL A 132 -2.81 -1.91 -0.89
C VAL A 132 -3.97 -2.31 -1.80
N ALA A 133 -3.98 -3.53 -2.32
CA ALA A 133 -5.04 -4.03 -3.20
C ALA A 133 -6.40 -4.09 -2.47
N ILE A 134 -6.43 -4.56 -1.22
CA ILE A 134 -7.64 -4.57 -0.39
C ILE A 134 -8.17 -3.15 -0.19
N GLY A 135 -7.31 -2.20 0.17
CA GLY A 135 -7.71 -0.79 0.32
C GLY A 135 -8.26 -0.17 -0.96
N LYS A 136 -7.65 -0.47 -2.11
CA LYS A 136 -8.15 -0.03 -3.42
C LYS A 136 -9.57 -0.55 -3.70
N LYS A 137 -9.84 -1.85 -3.43
CA LYS A 137 -11.19 -2.41 -3.60
C LYS A 137 -12.21 -1.78 -2.65
N LEU A 138 -11.80 -1.45 -1.43
CA LEU A 138 -12.65 -0.77 -0.44
C LEU A 138 -12.75 0.74 -0.66
N LYS A 139 -12.02 1.32 -1.62
CA LYS A 139 -11.87 2.77 -1.80
C LYS A 139 -11.42 3.48 -0.51
N LYS A 140 -10.56 2.83 0.28
CA LYS A 140 -10.01 3.35 1.55
C LYS A 140 -8.54 3.74 1.43
N LYS A 141 -8.12 4.77 2.16
CA LYS A 141 -6.71 5.14 2.28
C LYS A 141 -6.01 4.11 3.17
N VAL A 142 -4.97 3.46 2.65
CA VAL A 142 -4.25 2.40 3.39
C VAL A 142 -3.16 2.99 4.28
N ILE A 143 -3.15 2.59 5.54
CA ILE A 143 -2.05 2.85 6.48
C ILE A 143 -1.36 1.52 6.76
N LEU A 144 -0.20 1.31 6.14
CA LEU A 144 0.61 0.11 6.35
C LEU A 144 1.50 0.27 7.58
N LYS A 145 1.46 -0.71 8.48
CA LYS A 145 2.38 -0.81 9.63
C LYS A 145 3.11 -2.15 9.56
N THR A 146 4.44 -2.11 9.48
CA THR A 146 5.26 -3.33 9.54
C THR A 146 5.54 -3.68 11.00
N VAL A 147 5.20 -4.88 11.44
CA VAL A 147 5.26 -5.31 12.85
C VAL A 147 5.68 -6.77 12.97
N THR A 148 6.09 -7.22 14.16
CA THR A 148 6.29 -8.66 14.43
C THR A 148 4.94 -9.35 14.62
N ALA A 149 4.91 -10.69 14.48
CA ALA A 149 3.70 -11.47 14.69
C ALA A 149 3.11 -11.26 16.10
N THR A 150 3.96 -11.28 17.14
CA THR A 150 3.57 -11.05 18.53
C THR A 150 2.91 -9.68 18.72
N THR A 151 3.56 -8.61 18.22
CA THR A 151 3.02 -7.25 18.33
C THR A 151 1.71 -7.09 17.58
N ALA A 152 1.59 -7.71 16.39
CA ALA A 152 0.38 -7.67 15.59
C ALA A 152 -0.81 -8.30 16.34
N MET A 153 -0.60 -9.48 16.95
CA MET A 153 -1.65 -10.21 17.65
C MET A 153 -2.04 -9.56 18.98
N GLN A 154 -1.07 -9.06 19.75
CA GLN A 154 -1.35 -8.28 20.97
C GLN A 154 -2.18 -7.03 20.68
N ASN A 155 -1.93 -6.38 19.54
CA ASN A 155 -2.62 -5.16 19.14
C ASN A 155 -3.70 -5.39 18.07
N LYS A 156 -4.21 -6.62 17.92
CA LYS A 156 -5.09 -7.00 16.79
C LYS A 156 -6.32 -6.11 16.61
N GLN A 157 -6.84 -5.54 17.70
CA GLN A 157 -7.99 -4.63 17.67
C GLN A 157 -7.69 -3.29 16.98
N LYS A 158 -6.41 -2.87 16.94
CA LYS A 158 -5.97 -1.61 16.30
C LYS A 158 -5.83 -1.72 14.79
N TYR A 159 -5.88 -2.94 14.25
CA TYR A 159 -5.73 -3.21 12.82
C TYR A 159 -7.05 -3.71 12.25
N SER A 160 -7.39 -3.25 11.05
CA SER A 160 -8.51 -3.79 10.28
C SER A 160 -8.15 -5.16 9.70
N VAL A 161 -6.89 -5.28 9.26
CA VAL A 161 -6.32 -6.51 8.67
C VAL A 161 -4.90 -6.73 9.19
N ILE A 162 -4.54 -7.98 9.43
CA ILE A 162 -3.17 -8.42 9.67
C ILE A 162 -2.80 -9.42 8.58
N ILE A 163 -1.67 -9.21 7.88
CA ILE A 163 -1.24 -10.02 6.73
C ILE A 163 0.13 -10.63 7.04
N GLY A 164 0.31 -11.92 6.74
CA GLY A 164 1.58 -12.62 6.90
C GLY A 164 1.71 -13.38 8.22
N LEU A 165 0.59 -13.82 8.81
CA LEU A 165 0.62 -14.63 10.03
C LEU A 165 0.87 -16.10 9.69
N HIS A 166 1.58 -16.80 10.58
CA HIS A 166 1.64 -18.27 10.58
C HIS A 166 0.61 -18.84 11.56
N LYS A 167 0.22 -20.11 11.35
CA LYS A 167 -0.75 -20.80 12.23
C LYS A 167 -0.33 -20.78 13.69
N LYS A 168 0.96 -20.98 13.99
CA LYS A 168 1.52 -20.96 15.35
C LYS A 168 1.37 -19.63 16.09
N SER A 169 1.19 -18.53 15.36
CA SER A 169 1.05 -17.20 15.94
C SER A 169 -0.38 -16.89 16.38
N MET A 170 -1.32 -17.81 16.16
CA MET A 170 -2.75 -17.60 16.38
C MET A 170 -3.36 -18.73 17.22
N ASN A 171 -4.33 -18.40 18.05
CA ASN A 171 -5.15 -19.40 18.75
C ASN A 171 -6.26 -19.96 17.84
N LYS A 172 -6.98 -20.99 18.32
CA LYS A 172 -8.05 -21.66 17.55
C LYS A 172 -9.15 -20.71 17.07
N GLN A 173 -9.51 -19.70 17.87
CA GLN A 173 -10.56 -18.75 17.51
C GLN A 173 -10.07 -17.75 16.47
N GLU A 174 -8.81 -17.31 16.56
CA GLU A 174 -8.18 -16.42 15.59
C GLU A 174 -8.02 -17.11 14.23
N ILE A 175 -7.62 -18.39 14.22
CA ILE A 175 -7.54 -19.19 12.99
C ILE A 175 -8.90 -19.26 12.27
N LYS A 176 -10.01 -19.40 12.99
CA LYS A 176 -11.37 -19.40 12.40
C LYS A 176 -11.75 -18.08 11.72
N HIS A 177 -11.13 -16.97 12.13
CA HIS A 177 -11.36 -15.64 11.53
C HIS A 177 -10.27 -15.26 10.52
N SER A 178 -9.33 -16.15 10.26
CA SER A 178 -8.25 -15.96 9.30
C SER A 178 -8.53 -16.70 8.01
N LEU A 179 -7.99 -16.17 6.92
CA LEU A 179 -8.05 -16.77 5.58
C LEU A 179 -6.63 -17.09 5.14
N VAL A 180 -6.42 -18.31 4.64
CA VAL A 180 -5.17 -18.67 3.99
C VAL A 180 -5.14 -18.01 2.62
N TYR A 181 -4.02 -17.37 2.27
CA TYR A 181 -3.89 -16.65 1.00
C TYR A 181 -2.64 -17.00 0.20
N LEU A 182 -1.70 -17.72 0.81
CA LEU A 182 -0.42 -18.05 0.20
C LEU A 182 0.11 -19.36 0.79
N TYR A 183 0.57 -20.24 -0.10
CA TYR A 183 1.16 -21.54 0.18
C TYR A 183 2.55 -21.57 -0.46
N VAL A 184 3.60 -21.35 0.33
CA VAL A 184 4.97 -21.41 -0.16
C VAL A 184 5.50 -22.84 0.03
N PRO A 185 5.83 -23.57 -1.05
CA PRO A 185 6.34 -24.93 -0.93
C PRO A 185 7.70 -24.94 -0.22
N ASN A 186 7.95 -26.04 0.49
CA ASN A 186 9.23 -26.32 1.11
C ASN A 186 9.97 -27.38 0.29
N GLU A 187 11.25 -27.17 0.11
CA GLU A 187 12.14 -28.06 -0.63
C GLU A 187 12.98 -28.88 0.35
N LEU A 188 13.12 -30.18 0.06
CA LEU A 188 14.08 -31.05 0.71
C LEU A 188 15.38 -31.06 -0.10
N VAL A 189 16.40 -30.38 0.39
CA VAL A 189 17.68 -30.21 -0.31
C VAL A 189 18.75 -31.13 0.28
N SER A 190 19.46 -31.87 -0.56
CA SER A 190 20.60 -32.72 -0.15
C SER A 190 21.78 -32.54 -1.12
N LEU A 191 22.94 -33.12 -0.79
CA LEU A 191 24.01 -33.30 -1.78
C LEU A 191 23.53 -34.20 -2.92
N LYS A 192 24.00 -33.95 -4.15
CA LYS A 192 23.56 -34.66 -5.36
C LYS A 192 23.80 -36.17 -5.31
N ASP A 193 24.99 -36.57 -4.88
CA ASP A 193 25.44 -37.96 -4.73
C ASP A 193 24.81 -38.66 -3.52
N LYS A 194 24.22 -37.89 -2.60
CA LYS A 194 23.63 -38.34 -1.34
C LYS A 194 22.14 -38.00 -1.23
N GLY A 195 21.38 -38.27 -2.28
CA GLY A 195 19.93 -38.07 -2.31
C GLY A 195 19.18 -38.58 -1.07
N LEU A 196 18.03 -37.99 -0.78
CA LEU A 196 17.15 -38.41 0.31
C LEU A 196 15.69 -38.41 -0.15
N SER A 197 15.16 -39.60 -0.44
CA SER A 197 13.79 -39.79 -0.93
C SER A 197 12.83 -40.39 0.11
N ASN A 198 13.33 -40.94 1.22
CA ASN A 198 12.51 -41.52 2.28
C ASN A 198 12.87 -40.87 3.63
N LEU A 199 11.95 -40.04 4.13
CA LEU A 199 12.11 -39.39 5.42
C LEU A 199 11.83 -40.35 6.58
N SER A 200 10.98 -41.35 6.39
CA SER A 200 10.67 -42.35 7.45
C SER A 200 11.89 -43.17 7.86
N ALA A 201 12.84 -43.37 6.95
CA ALA A 201 13.98 -44.27 7.14
C ALA A 201 15.28 -43.57 7.59
N THR A 202 15.32 -42.24 7.63
CA THR A 202 16.57 -41.53 7.95
C THR A 202 16.77 -41.35 9.46
N THR A 203 17.91 -41.83 9.95
CA THR A 203 18.38 -41.59 11.33
C THR A 203 19.27 -40.34 11.43
N LYS A 204 19.64 -39.75 10.29
CA LYS A 204 20.54 -38.58 10.24
C LYS A 204 19.78 -37.29 10.54
N LYS A 205 20.51 -36.32 11.10
CA LYS A 205 20.00 -34.96 11.35
C LYS A 205 19.64 -34.25 10.04
N ILE A 206 18.55 -33.50 10.08
CA ILE A 206 18.08 -32.64 8.98
C ILE A 206 18.05 -31.20 9.49
N SER A 207 18.65 -30.26 8.76
CA SER A 207 18.55 -28.84 9.08
C SER A 207 17.18 -28.30 8.66
N ILE A 208 16.58 -27.42 9.44
CA ILE A 208 15.31 -26.77 9.12
C ILE A 208 15.31 -25.35 9.64
N VAL A 209 14.88 -24.40 8.81
CA VAL A 209 14.84 -22.98 9.18
C VAL A 209 13.82 -22.77 10.32
N LYS A 210 14.14 -21.92 11.29
CA LYS A 210 13.34 -21.69 12.52
C LYS A 210 11.88 -21.30 12.27
N ASN A 211 11.58 -20.57 11.20
CA ASN A 211 10.21 -20.15 10.88
C ASN A 211 9.36 -21.28 10.28
N ILE A 212 9.97 -22.33 9.71
CA ILE A 212 9.27 -23.46 9.10
C ILE A 212 8.78 -24.40 10.20
N ASP A 213 7.48 -24.64 10.28
CA ASP A 213 6.94 -25.59 11.26
C ASP A 213 7.31 -27.04 10.90
N TYR A 214 7.16 -27.96 11.86
CA TYR A 214 7.31 -29.38 11.59
C TYR A 214 6.32 -29.78 10.48
N PRO A 215 6.77 -30.36 9.34
CA PRO A 215 5.88 -30.64 8.23
C PRO A 215 4.71 -31.53 8.67
N GLN A 216 3.48 -31.10 8.39
CA GLN A 216 2.29 -31.75 8.95
C GLN A 216 2.15 -33.20 8.46
N SER A 217 2.56 -33.48 7.23
CA SER A 217 2.66 -34.81 6.63
C SER A 217 3.53 -35.77 7.44
N LEU A 218 4.61 -35.28 8.05
CA LEU A 218 5.47 -36.07 8.94
C LEU A 218 4.81 -36.30 10.30
N ALA A 219 4.04 -35.34 10.80
CA ALA A 219 3.34 -35.48 12.08
C ALA A 219 2.24 -36.54 11.99
N LEU A 220 1.52 -36.58 10.86
CA LEU A 220 0.45 -37.55 10.60
C LEU A 220 0.96 -38.99 10.45
N SER A 221 2.22 -39.18 10.05
CA SER A 221 2.82 -40.50 9.83
C SER A 221 3.56 -41.05 11.05
N GLY A 222 3.58 -40.32 12.18
CA GLY A 222 4.27 -40.73 13.40
C GLY A 222 5.80 -40.77 13.31
N ILE A 223 6.36 -40.35 12.18
CA ILE A 223 7.81 -40.29 11.96
C ILE A 223 8.37 -39.17 12.81
N LYS A 224 9.40 -39.46 13.63
CA LYS A 224 10.14 -38.47 14.41
C LYS A 224 11.50 -38.23 13.77
N LEU A 225 11.65 -37.13 13.05
CA LEU A 225 12.93 -36.70 12.48
C LEU A 225 13.77 -35.94 13.51
N HIS A 226 15.09 -36.13 13.45
CA HIS A 226 16.05 -35.34 14.22
C HIS A 226 16.33 -34.01 13.50
N PHE A 227 15.66 -32.94 13.94
CA PHE A 227 15.81 -31.62 13.35
C PHE A 227 16.84 -30.75 14.06
N GLU A 228 17.70 -30.11 13.28
CA GLU A 228 18.60 -29.05 13.71
C GLU A 228 18.05 -27.69 13.23
N ARG A 229 17.75 -26.79 14.16
CA ARG A 229 17.00 -25.55 13.89
C ARG A 229 17.94 -24.41 13.56
N GLU A 230 17.91 -23.95 12.32
CA GLU A 230 18.84 -22.94 11.81
C GLU A 230 18.22 -21.55 11.75
N SER A 231 19.04 -20.51 11.97
CA SER A 231 18.63 -19.10 11.94
C SER A 231 18.25 -18.61 10.54
N SER A 232 18.82 -19.18 9.49
CA SER A 232 18.58 -18.75 8.12
C SER A 232 18.59 -19.93 7.15
N ALA A 233 18.02 -19.72 5.96
CA ALA A 233 18.11 -20.69 4.87
C ALA A 233 19.57 -20.91 4.42
N ALA A 234 20.42 -19.87 4.48
CA ALA A 234 21.84 -19.99 4.15
C ALA A 234 22.56 -20.94 5.12
N ASP A 235 22.30 -20.80 6.42
CA ASP A 235 22.88 -21.68 7.46
C ASP A 235 22.41 -23.13 7.27
N ALA A 236 21.12 -23.33 6.97
CA ALA A 236 20.55 -24.66 6.70
C ALA A 236 21.21 -25.33 5.49
N ILE A 237 21.38 -24.60 4.38
CA ILE A 237 22.04 -25.11 3.18
C ILE A 237 23.54 -25.36 3.43
N ASN A 238 24.23 -24.44 4.10
CA ASN A 238 25.65 -24.62 4.44
C ASN A 238 25.88 -25.85 5.32
N SER A 239 24.93 -26.19 6.19
CA SER A 239 24.98 -27.41 7.01
C SER A 239 24.93 -28.70 6.19
N VAL A 240 24.34 -28.67 5.00
CA VAL A 240 24.34 -29.80 4.06
C VAL A 240 25.66 -29.83 3.30
N MET A 241 26.12 -28.67 2.80
CA MET A 241 27.39 -28.54 2.07
C MET A 241 28.58 -29.01 2.91
N THR A 242 28.60 -28.66 4.20
CA THR A 242 29.63 -29.05 5.18
C THR A 242 29.40 -30.44 5.77
N LYS A 243 28.39 -31.19 5.31
CA LYS A 243 28.04 -32.56 5.75
C LYS A 243 27.66 -32.67 7.24
N ARG A 244 27.40 -31.55 7.94
CA ARG A 244 26.89 -31.54 9.33
C ARG A 244 25.49 -32.16 9.44
N THR A 245 24.66 -31.95 8.41
CA THR A 245 23.32 -32.52 8.29
C THR A 245 23.16 -33.26 6.97
N ARG A 246 22.23 -34.22 6.91
CA ARG A 246 22.00 -35.03 5.71
C ARG A 246 21.25 -34.27 4.63
N ALA A 247 20.33 -33.41 5.05
CA ALA A 247 19.47 -32.63 4.18
C ALA A 247 19.03 -31.35 4.92
N ALA A 248 18.49 -30.41 4.15
CA ALA A 248 17.89 -29.18 4.64
C ALA A 248 16.43 -29.09 4.17
N ILE A 249 15.56 -28.57 5.03
CA ILE A 249 14.22 -28.12 4.65
C ILE A 249 14.23 -26.59 4.64
N VAL A 250 14.03 -26.02 3.45
CA VAL A 250 14.01 -24.58 3.19
C VAL A 250 12.80 -24.22 2.31
N SER A 251 12.37 -22.96 2.31
CA SER A 251 11.34 -22.53 1.35
C SER A 251 11.89 -22.57 -0.08
N ALA A 252 11.05 -22.88 -1.07
CA ALA A 252 11.44 -22.85 -2.47
C ALA A 252 11.94 -21.46 -2.91
N LEU A 253 11.36 -20.40 -2.33
CA LEU A 253 11.78 -19.01 -2.57
C LEU A 253 13.18 -18.72 -2.06
N ASP A 254 13.52 -19.22 -0.87
CA ASP A 254 14.84 -19.03 -0.28
C ASP A 254 15.88 -19.87 -1.01
N TYR A 255 15.55 -21.12 -1.34
CA TYR A 255 16.46 -21.97 -2.12
C TYR A 255 16.78 -21.34 -3.47
N THR A 256 15.76 -20.91 -4.22
CA THR A 256 15.94 -20.24 -5.52
C THR A 256 16.77 -18.96 -5.39
N ALA A 257 16.55 -18.17 -4.34
CA ALA A 257 17.29 -16.92 -4.12
C ALA A 257 18.75 -17.16 -3.71
N LEU A 258 19.06 -18.29 -3.07
CA LEU A 258 20.42 -18.70 -2.71
C LEU A 258 21.16 -19.27 -3.92
N THR A 259 20.53 -20.18 -4.66
CA THR A 259 21.13 -20.81 -5.85
C THR A 259 21.38 -19.81 -6.98
N SER A 260 20.54 -18.78 -7.12
CA SER A 260 20.78 -17.70 -8.09
C SER A 260 22.00 -16.82 -7.78
N LYS A 261 22.57 -16.94 -6.57
CA LYS A 261 23.71 -16.12 -6.10
C LYS A 261 24.98 -16.92 -5.86
N ASN A 262 24.88 -18.24 -5.74
CA ASN A 262 26.01 -19.12 -5.49
C ASN A 262 25.90 -20.36 -6.37
N ILE A 263 26.80 -20.46 -7.35
CA ILE A 263 26.83 -21.55 -8.32
C ILE A 263 27.19 -22.89 -7.67
N ASP A 264 27.97 -22.89 -6.59
CA ASP A 264 28.35 -24.11 -5.87
C ASP A 264 27.12 -24.86 -5.35
N TYR A 265 26.06 -24.14 -4.97
CA TYR A 265 24.81 -24.74 -4.55
C TYR A 265 24.10 -25.44 -5.71
N LEU A 266 24.14 -24.88 -6.92
CA LEU A 266 23.58 -25.51 -8.12
C LEU A 266 24.39 -26.74 -8.54
N GLU A 267 25.71 -26.70 -8.37
CA GLU A 267 26.61 -27.78 -8.76
C GLU A 267 26.56 -28.98 -7.81
N ASN A 268 26.40 -28.74 -6.51
CA ASN A 268 26.55 -29.79 -5.49
C ASN A 268 25.25 -30.24 -4.84
N LEU A 269 24.17 -29.47 -4.93
CA LEU A 269 22.90 -29.78 -4.27
C LEU A 269 21.82 -30.21 -5.28
N LYS A 270 20.83 -30.94 -4.78
CA LYS A 270 19.57 -31.21 -5.49
C LYS A 270 18.38 -31.09 -4.56
N THR A 271 17.23 -30.77 -5.13
CA THR A 271 15.93 -30.95 -4.49
C THR A 271 15.51 -32.41 -4.61
N ASN A 272 14.86 -32.93 -3.57
CA ASN A 272 14.40 -34.31 -3.51
C ASN A 272 12.89 -34.34 -3.33
N GLN A 273 12.23 -35.22 -4.08
CA GLN A 273 10.88 -35.63 -3.77
C GLN A 273 10.94 -36.72 -2.68
N ALA A 274 10.30 -36.46 -1.56
CA ALA A 274 10.33 -37.34 -0.40
C ALA A 274 9.00 -38.02 -0.12
N THR A 275 9.07 -39.22 0.46
CA THR A 275 7.94 -39.91 1.09
C THR A 275 8.20 -40.01 2.60
N PRO A 276 7.28 -39.48 3.45
CA PRO A 276 6.17 -38.60 3.09
C PRO A 276 6.67 -37.23 2.56
N PRO A 277 5.84 -36.50 1.78
CA PRO A 277 6.24 -35.22 1.18
C PRO A 277 6.43 -34.14 2.24
N VAL A 278 7.29 -33.16 1.99
CA VAL A 278 7.41 -31.98 2.87
C VAL A 278 6.25 -31.03 2.58
N SER A 279 5.47 -30.66 3.60
CA SER A 279 4.32 -29.76 3.45
C SER A 279 4.75 -28.31 3.19
N SER A 280 3.94 -27.56 2.43
CA SER A 280 4.09 -26.12 2.23
C SER A 280 3.86 -25.30 3.52
N GLN A 281 4.44 -24.10 3.58
CA GLN A 281 4.14 -23.09 4.58
C GLN A 281 2.89 -22.31 4.19
N ALA A 282 1.88 -22.32 5.06
CA ALA A 282 0.66 -21.54 4.87
C ALA A 282 0.76 -20.19 5.57
N TYR A 283 0.38 -19.14 4.85
CA TYR A 283 0.29 -17.78 5.36
C TYR A 283 -1.16 -17.33 5.46
N TYR A 284 -1.44 -16.65 6.56
CA TYR A 284 -2.77 -16.28 6.98
C TYR A 284 -2.94 -14.76 7.01
N LEU A 285 -4.12 -14.35 6.59
CA LEU A 285 -4.64 -13.01 6.71
C LEU A 285 -5.75 -13.02 7.76
N TYR A 286 -5.57 -12.29 8.85
CA TYR A 286 -6.57 -12.13 9.90
C TYR A 286 -7.41 -10.87 9.63
N ILE A 287 -8.74 -11.01 9.69
CA ILE A 287 -9.69 -9.91 9.47
C ILE A 287 -10.44 -9.64 10.77
N ASN A 288 -10.36 -8.39 11.25
CA ASN A 288 -11.01 -8.00 12.49
C ASN A 288 -12.51 -7.71 12.25
N LYS A 289 -13.36 -8.76 12.33
CA LYS A 289 -14.85 -8.76 12.32
C LYS A 289 -15.58 -7.92 11.25
N ASP A 290 -14.86 -7.25 10.35
CA ASP A 290 -15.42 -6.43 9.28
C ASP A 290 -15.76 -7.31 8.07
N ALA A 291 -17.06 -7.56 7.91
CA ALA A 291 -17.60 -8.34 6.80
C ALA A 291 -17.26 -7.72 5.43
N SER A 292 -17.17 -6.39 5.33
CA SER A 292 -16.84 -5.71 4.08
C SER A 292 -15.41 -6.00 3.64
N THR A 293 -14.46 -5.94 4.59
CA THR A 293 -13.07 -6.30 4.36
C THR A 293 -12.90 -7.78 4.00
N LYS A 294 -13.63 -8.67 4.68
CA LYS A 294 -13.66 -10.10 4.33
C LYS A 294 -14.16 -10.34 2.91
N LYS A 295 -15.25 -9.69 2.52
CA LYS A 295 -15.81 -9.78 1.17
C LYS A 295 -14.85 -9.23 0.11
N ALA A 296 -14.21 -8.09 0.37
CA ALA A 296 -13.23 -7.50 -0.53
C ALA A 296 -12.01 -8.40 -0.74
N PHE A 297 -11.50 -9.01 0.32
CA PHE A 297 -10.39 -9.96 0.21
C PHE A 297 -10.81 -11.25 -0.51
N THR A 298 -11.98 -11.83 -0.18
CA THR A 298 -12.47 -13.04 -0.86
C THR A 298 -12.67 -12.81 -2.37
N SER A 299 -13.20 -11.64 -2.74
CA SER A 299 -13.31 -11.24 -4.16
C SER A 299 -11.93 -11.06 -4.82
N PHE A 300 -10.95 -10.51 -4.10
CA PHE A 300 -9.57 -10.41 -4.58
C PHE A 300 -8.93 -11.78 -4.79
N GLN A 301 -9.14 -12.71 -3.85
CA GLN A 301 -8.65 -14.09 -3.95
C GLN A 301 -9.31 -14.87 -5.09
N GLY A 302 -10.61 -14.67 -5.32
CA GLY A 302 -11.33 -15.27 -6.45
C GLY A 302 -11.00 -14.64 -7.82
N SER A 303 -10.22 -13.55 -7.84
CA SER A 303 -9.79 -12.88 -9.06
C SER A 303 -8.40 -13.34 -9.51
N GLN A 304 -8.07 -13.15 -10.79
CA GLN A 304 -6.70 -13.38 -11.27
C GLN A 304 -5.68 -12.37 -10.72
N GLU A 305 -6.12 -11.29 -10.05
CA GLU A 305 -5.21 -10.25 -9.57
C GLU A 305 -4.24 -10.77 -8.49
N LEU A 306 -4.71 -11.63 -7.59
CA LEU A 306 -3.86 -12.21 -6.53
C LEU A 306 -2.81 -13.16 -7.12
N ALA A 307 -3.23 -14.04 -8.05
CA ALA A 307 -2.33 -14.94 -8.77
C ALA A 307 -1.27 -14.17 -9.58
N ARG A 308 -1.68 -13.13 -10.33
CA ARG A 308 -0.74 -12.24 -11.06
C ARG A 308 0.23 -11.54 -10.13
N LEU A 309 -0.26 -11.07 -8.97
CA LEU A 309 0.60 -10.45 -7.97
C LEU A 309 1.64 -11.44 -7.42
N SER A 310 1.24 -12.70 -7.19
CA SER A 310 2.13 -13.76 -6.75
C SER A 310 3.18 -14.03 -7.82
N PHE A 311 2.77 -14.23 -9.07
CA PHE A 311 3.69 -14.47 -10.18
C PHE A 311 4.70 -13.32 -10.34
N ASN A 312 4.25 -12.07 -10.35
CA ASN A 312 5.10 -10.91 -10.58
C ASN A 312 6.14 -10.67 -9.48
N ILE A 313 5.85 -11.05 -8.23
CA ILE A 313 6.73 -10.77 -7.09
C ILE A 313 7.52 -12.01 -6.67
N LEU A 314 6.85 -13.17 -6.64
CA LEU A 314 7.37 -14.44 -6.14
C LEU A 314 7.91 -15.34 -7.27
N GLY A 315 7.55 -15.07 -8.53
CA GLY A 315 7.99 -15.84 -9.71
C GLY A 315 7.06 -17.01 -10.08
N GLN A 316 6.05 -17.29 -9.26
CA GLN A 316 5.06 -18.34 -9.49
C GLN A 316 3.74 -17.98 -8.78
N ASP A 317 2.64 -18.59 -9.21
CA ASP A 317 1.38 -18.54 -8.46
C ASP A 317 1.42 -19.52 -7.27
N TYR A 318 1.59 -18.99 -6.07
CA TYR A 318 1.59 -19.73 -4.80
C TYR A 318 0.27 -19.54 -4.04
N THR A 319 -0.78 -19.02 -4.69
CA THR A 319 -2.03 -18.63 -4.02
C THR A 319 -3.03 -19.77 -3.94
N LYS A 320 -2.74 -20.88 -4.63
CA LYS A 320 -3.47 -22.13 -4.63
C LYS A 320 -2.62 -23.21 -3.98
N GLN A 321 -3.28 -24.11 -3.27
CA GLN A 321 -2.66 -25.32 -2.72
C GLN A 321 -2.55 -26.40 -3.80
#